data_AF-A0A9X8UM42-F1
#
_entry.id   AF-A0A9X8UM42-F1
#
_cell.length_a   1.000
_cell.length_b   1.000
_cell.length_c   1.000
_cell.angle_alpha   90.00
_cell.angle_beta   90.00
_cell.angle_gamma   90.00
#
_symmetry.space_group_name_H-M   'P 1'
#
loop_
_entity.id
_entity.type
_entity.pdbx_description
1 polymer ?
#
loop_
_entity_poly.entity_id
_entity_poly.type
_entity_poly.pdbx_seq_one_letter_code
_entity_poly.pdbx_strand_id
1 'polypeptide(L)' 'MGRPTDNPKPHQMTVKFDNECKEIIDRYSEQENVSKMETVRRGVKKLKSDLKK' A
#
# COMPACT_ATOMS: atom_id res chain seq x y z
N MET A 1 14.89 25.28 5.99
CA MET A 1 15.46 24.10 5.29
C MET A 1 14.36 23.06 5.14
N GLY A 2 13.90 22.82 3.91
CA GLY A 2 12.85 21.81 3.63
C GLY A 2 13.41 20.40 3.68
N ARG A 3 12.62 19.43 4.16
CA ARG A 3 13.03 18.03 4.26
C ARG A 3 13.33 17.48 2.86
N PRO A 4 14.58 17.05 2.55
CA PRO A 4 14.88 16.41 1.29
C PRO A 4 14.30 15.00 1.37
N THR A 5 13.10 14.81 0.83
CA THR A 5 12.58 13.45 0.63
C THR A 5 12.89 13.10 -0.81
N ASP A 6 14.00 12.40 -1.00
CA ASP A 6 14.58 11.98 -2.30
C ASP A 6 13.67 11.00 -3.10
N ASN A 7 12.51 10.68 -2.55
CA ASN A 7 11.50 9.86 -3.21
C ASN A 7 10.10 10.40 -2.89
N PRO A 8 9.72 11.55 -3.50
CA PRO A 8 8.37 12.06 -3.34
C PRO A 8 7.41 10.98 -3.84
N LYS A 9 6.50 10.51 -2.98
CA LYS A 9 5.36 9.69 -3.41
C LYS A 9 4.38 10.67 -4.04
N PRO A 10 4.45 10.93 -5.36
CA PRO A 10 3.82 12.12 -5.95
C PRO A 10 2.31 11.93 -6.10
N HIS A 11 1.87 10.67 -6.07
CA HIS A 11 0.50 10.27 -6.30
C HIS A 11 -0.13 9.90 -4.95
N GLN A 12 -1.09 10.72 -4.53
CA GLN A 12 -1.98 10.43 -3.42
C GLN A 12 -3.28 9.86 -3.97
N MET A 13 -3.77 8.80 -3.33
CA MET A 13 -5.06 8.18 -3.67
C MET A 13 -5.84 7.97 -2.37
N THR A 14 -7.05 8.50 -2.29
CA THR A 14 -7.97 8.28 -1.17
C THR A 14 -9.07 7.35 -1.64
N VAL A 15 -9.08 6.11 -1.13
CA VAL A 15 -10.05 5.06 -1.51
C VAL A 15 -10.79 4.59 -0.27
N LYS A 16 -12.10 4.37 -0.42
CA LYS A 16 -12.91 3.64 0.55
C LYS A 16 -12.84 2.15 0.20
N PHE A 17 -12.61 1.32 1.21
CA PHE A 17 -12.55 -0.12 1.09
C PHE A 17 -13.46 -0.75 2.15
N ASP A 18 -13.93 -1.96 1.87
CA ASP A 18 -14.77 -2.72 2.80
C ASP A 18 -13.98 -3.22 4.03
N ASN A 19 -14.69 -3.69 5.05
CA ASN A 19 -14.11 -4.33 6.23
C ASN A 19 -13.20 -5.50 5.88
N GLU A 20 -13.54 -6.31 4.86
CA GLU A 20 -12.70 -7.43 4.45
C GLU A 20 -11.30 -6.96 4.00
N CYS A 21 -11.25 -5.94 3.15
CA CYS A 21 -9.99 -5.32 2.72
C CYS A 21 -9.20 -4.76 3.92
N LYS A 22 -9.89 -4.13 4.88
CA LYS A 22 -9.25 -3.61 6.10
C LYS A 22 -8.60 -4.74 6.90
N GLU A 23 -9.30 -5.85 7.12
CA GLU A 23 -8.76 -7.01 7.84
C GLU A 23 -7.56 -7.63 7.14
N ILE A 24 -7.62 -7.79 5.81
CA ILE A 24 -6.48 -8.29 5.03
C ILE A 24 -5.26 -7.38 5.19
N ILE A 25 -5.46 -6.06 5.09
CA ILE A 25 -4.37 -5.09 5.27
C ILE A 25 -3.79 -5.20 6.67
N ASP A 26 -4.64 -5.23 7.71
CA ASP A 26 -4.20 -5.26 9.11
C ASP A 26 -3.39 -6.54 9.40
N ARG A 27 -3.95 -7.71 9.08
CA ARG A 27 -3.28 -9.01 9.28
C ARG A 27 -1.95 -9.10 8.54
N TYR A 28 -1.89 -8.63 7.29
CA TYR A 28 -0.64 -8.64 6.52
C TYR A 28 0.37 -7.61 7.04
N SER A 29 -0.10 -6.46 7.53
CA SER A 29 0.72 -5.45 8.20
C SER A 29 1.40 -6.02 9.44
N GLU A 30 0.63 -6.74 10.27
CA GLU A 30 1.11 -7.38 11.49
C GLU A 30 2.07 -8.54 11.19
N GLN A 31 1.69 -9.43 10.27
CA GLN A 31 2.51 -10.59 9.86
C GLN A 31 3.91 -10.16 9.38
N GLU A 32 3.98 -9.14 8.52
CA GLU A 32 5.22 -8.68 7.92
C GLU A 32 5.91 -7.57 8.73
N ASN A 33 5.30 -7.14 9.83
CA ASN A 33 5.73 -6.01 10.65
C ASN A 33 6.01 -4.73 9.82
N VAL A 34 5.12 -4.42 8.88
CA VAL A 34 5.20 -3.23 8.03
C VAL A 34 4.05 -2.28 8.29
N SER A 35 4.14 -1.04 7.81
CA SER A 35 3.02 -0.09 7.86
C SER A 35 1.90 -0.45 6.89
N LYS A 36 0.65 -0.08 7.22
CA LYS A 36 -0.53 -0.25 6.34
C LYS A 36 -0.30 0.33 4.94
N MET A 37 0.40 1.46 4.85
CA MET A 37 0.74 2.09 3.57
C MET A 37 1.70 1.24 2.73
N GLU A 38 2.66 0.56 3.36
CA GLU A 38 3.56 -0.37 2.67
C GLU A 38 2.82 -1.65 2.28
N THR A 39 1.92 -2.16 3.14
CA THR A 39 1.04 -3.29 2.82
C THR A 39 0.23 -3.03 1.55
N VAL A 40 -0.46 -1.88 1.48
CA VAL A 40 -1.25 -1.49 0.30
C VAL A 40 -0.35 -1.39 -0.93
N ARG A 41 0.84 -0.78 -0.81
CA ARG A 41 1.80 -0.68 -1.92
C ARG A 41 2.28 -2.05 -2.41
N ARG A 42 2.58 -2.97 -1.49
CA ARG A 42 2.93 -4.37 -1.83
C ARG A 42 1.76 -5.08 -2.50
N GLY A 43 0.53 -4.88 -2.02
CA GLY A 43 -0.70 -5.40 -2.63
C GLY A 43 -0.86 -4.94 -4.07
N VAL A 44 -0.76 -3.63 -4.33
CA VAL A 44 -0.81 -3.07 -5.70
C VAL A 44 0.29 -3.63 -6.59
N LYS A 45 1.52 -3.80 -6.08
CA LYS A 45 2.61 -4.43 -6.83
C LYS A 45 2.32 -5.89 -7.19
N LYS A 46 1.59 -6.64 -6.35
CA LYS A 46 1.16 -8.01 -6.67
C LYS A 46 0.15 -8.05 -7.82
N LEU A 47 -0.69 -7.02 -7.96
CA LEU A 47 -1.61 -6.89 -9.12
C LEU A 47 -0.86 -6.80 -10.45
N LYS A 48 0.43 -6.38 -10.45
CA LYS A 48 1.26 -6.36 -11.67
C LYS A 48 1.31 -7.73 -12.36
N SER A 49 1.29 -8.81 -11.59
CA SER A 49 1.29 -10.18 -12.13
C SER A 49 -0.06 -10.58 -12.76
N ASP A 50 -1.14 -9.91 -12.38
CA ASP A 50 -2.50 -10.16 -12.88
C ASP A 50 -2.83 -9.29 -14.10
N LEU A 51 -2.05 -8.23 -14.37
CA LEU A 51 -2.21 -7.39 -15.55
C LEU A 51 -2.04 -8.23 -16.83
N LYS A 52 -3.15 -8.48 -17.53
CA LYS A 52 -3.16 -9.07 -18.86
C LYS A 52 -2.56 -8.07 -19.85
N LYS A 53 -1.62 -8.53 -20.67
CA LYS A 53 -0.99 -7.76 -21.75
C LYS A 53 -1.89 -7.67 -22.97
#